data_AF-A0A924YLW5-F1
#
_entry.id   AF-A0A924YLW5-F1
#
_cell.length_a   1.000
_cell.length_b   1.000
_cell.length_c   1.000
_cell.angle_alpha   90.00
_cell.angle_beta   90.00
_cell.angle_gamma   90.00
#
_symmetry.space_group_name_H-M   'P 1'
#
loop_
_entity.id
_entity.type
_entity.pdbx_description
1 polymer ?
#
loop_
_entity_poly.entity_id
_entity_poly.type
_entity_poly.pdbx_seq_one_letter_code
_entity_poly.pdbx_strand_id
1 'polypeptide(L)'
;MLFPLPALEGLNVPPRTLEHTGILEDLGELPRYLRANVEGQARYACSFCGVGDTVRLTVDDQRVEQALPDGRGVLKVESSLGLREYVAEIRDGRWLDLELNGQPRLTGPMLSGRWEWETGSRDIVARSVLDPLESGVQRWALALASGSTQRTRLGDGLPTAGCLKLRTSMGLQRPVFPIHAEPSVRGESGTREAISYTASIGRLADLLLKHRPPHGRTLIYACGQIDYFTIFAFQEVFRLLGIRNLAGNAEHCLNAGAVHNELLTGQEGPFLTIEQGLSGPNRFYLLNGWNGLISHPPVFAQLFNRPDLTGYLVEVIESESARAFVKRCGEERLLLVRPGSDPHLALAVAHEVLTQYPQAIEQRFLERFADRESFENYRRLAASETFDPARTAERIAPEPALAERLLRGIRDIAAQLVR
;
A
#
# COMPACT_ATOMS: atom_id res chain seq x y z
N MET A 1 -30.14 4.99 -38.94
CA MET A 1 -28.98 4.75 -39.82
C MET A 1 -27.91 4.09 -38.98
N LEU A 2 -27.73 2.78 -39.15
CA LEU A 2 -26.64 2.02 -38.55
C LEU A 2 -25.42 2.26 -39.43
N PHE A 3 -24.39 2.93 -38.91
CA PHE A 3 -23.09 2.97 -39.58
C PHE A 3 -22.50 1.56 -39.49
N PRO A 4 -22.14 0.91 -40.61
CA PRO A 4 -21.41 -0.35 -40.53
C PRO A 4 -20.04 -0.06 -39.92
N LEU A 5 -19.73 -0.73 -38.82
CA LEU A 5 -18.36 -0.79 -38.31
C LEU A 5 -17.49 -1.42 -39.43
N PRO A 6 -16.39 -0.78 -39.85
CA PRO A 6 -15.51 -1.39 -40.82
C PRO A 6 -14.98 -2.72 -40.26
N ALA A 7 -15.00 -3.75 -41.10
CA ALA A 7 -14.39 -5.03 -40.79
C ALA A 7 -12.94 -4.79 -40.37
N LEU A 8 -12.60 -5.15 -39.13
CA LEU A 8 -11.24 -5.17 -38.63
C LEU A 8 -10.52 -6.36 -39.26
N GLU A 9 -10.27 -6.30 -40.56
CA GLU A 9 -9.26 -7.14 -41.20
C GLU A 9 -7.89 -6.50 -40.91
N GLY A 10 -7.27 -6.96 -39.83
CA GLY A 10 -5.95 -6.51 -39.41
C GLY A 10 -5.22 -7.67 -38.76
N LEU A 11 -3.99 -7.93 -39.22
CA LEU A 11 -3.04 -8.87 -38.65
C LEU A 11 -3.11 -8.88 -37.11
N ASN A 12 -3.04 -10.06 -36.50
CA ASN A 12 -2.90 -10.21 -35.05
C ASN A 12 -1.58 -9.60 -34.57
N VAL A 13 -1.55 -8.27 -34.44
CA VAL A 13 -0.38 -7.56 -33.93
C VAL A 13 -0.46 -7.59 -32.40
N PRO A 14 0.50 -8.24 -31.73
CA PRO A 14 0.55 -8.21 -30.27
C PRO A 14 0.72 -6.75 -29.80
N PRO A 15 0.12 -6.36 -28.67
CA PRO A 15 0.26 -5.00 -28.17
C PRO A 15 1.73 -4.66 -27.98
N ARG A 16 2.11 -3.49 -28.46
CA ARG A 16 3.38 -2.87 -28.11
C ARG A 16 3.48 -2.76 -26.61
N THR A 17 4.64 -3.12 -26.10
CA THR A 17 4.93 -2.99 -24.69
C THR A 17 6.21 -2.22 -24.43
N LEU A 18 6.26 -1.60 -23.26
CA LEU A 18 7.41 -0.87 -22.78
C LEU A 18 7.99 -1.58 -21.55
N GLU A 19 9.30 -1.53 -21.43
CA GLU A 19 10.01 -2.05 -20.27
C GLU A 19 9.90 -1.12 -19.06
N HIS A 20 9.72 0.18 -19.26
CA HIS A 20 9.44 1.15 -18.20
C HIS A 20 8.73 2.40 -18.76
N THR A 21 8.04 3.15 -17.89
CA THR A 21 7.29 4.36 -18.27
C THR A 21 8.18 5.51 -18.75
N GLY A 22 9.44 5.57 -18.31
CA GLY A 22 10.43 6.55 -18.79
C GLY A 22 10.86 6.42 -20.26
N ILE A 23 10.28 5.47 -21.02
CA ILE A 23 10.46 5.37 -22.49
C ILE A 23 9.41 6.23 -23.22
N LEU A 24 8.34 6.63 -22.53
CA LEU A 24 7.35 7.52 -23.11
C LEU A 24 7.96 8.91 -23.30
N GLU A 25 7.72 9.50 -24.47
CA GLU A 25 8.06 10.90 -24.72
C GLU A 25 7.33 11.78 -23.70
N ASP A 26 8.03 12.80 -23.19
CA ASP A 26 7.39 13.83 -22.40
C ASP A 26 6.25 14.43 -23.22
N LEU A 27 5.05 14.50 -22.62
CA LEU A 27 3.93 15.18 -23.24
C LEU A 27 4.28 16.68 -23.34
N GLY A 28 4.76 17.10 -24.51
CA GLY A 28 5.21 18.47 -24.77
C GLY A 28 4.15 19.53 -24.46
N GLU A 29 2.87 19.13 -24.45
CA GLU A 29 1.72 19.95 -24.12
C GLU A 29 0.96 19.44 -22.89
N LEU A 30 1.64 19.15 -21.77
CA LEU A 30 0.95 19.07 -20.49
C LEU A 30 0.23 20.39 -20.22
N PRO A 31 -1.10 20.40 -19.99
CA PRO A 31 -1.83 21.60 -19.59
C PRO A 31 -1.14 22.24 -18.38
N ARG A 32 -1.04 23.57 -18.35
CA ARG A 32 -0.29 24.29 -17.29
C ARG A 32 -0.69 23.90 -15.86
N TYR A 33 -1.94 23.50 -15.64
CA TYR A 33 -2.43 23.07 -14.33
C TYR A 33 -2.02 21.63 -13.95
N LEU A 34 -1.58 20.82 -14.92
CA LEU A 34 -0.98 19.49 -14.71
C LEU A 34 0.56 19.54 -14.72
N ARG A 35 1.15 20.65 -15.17
CA ARG A 35 2.59 20.89 -14.96
C ARG A 35 2.79 21.18 -13.48
N ALA A 36 3.42 20.25 -12.76
CA ALA A 36 4.04 20.61 -11.49
C ALA A 36 4.93 21.82 -11.76
N ASN A 37 4.80 22.91 -11.01
CA ASN A 37 5.68 24.08 -11.14
C ASN A 37 7.12 23.62 -10.94
N VAL A 38 7.85 23.37 -12.03
CA VAL A 38 9.20 22.81 -12.04
C VAL A 38 10.22 23.81 -11.46
N GLU A 39 9.83 25.07 -11.28
CA GLU A 39 10.66 26.11 -10.66
C GLU A 39 10.77 25.98 -9.12
N GLY A 40 10.06 25.04 -8.50
CA GLY A 40 10.19 24.72 -7.07
C GLY A 40 10.37 23.23 -6.85
N GLN A 41 11.45 22.84 -6.16
CA GLN A 41 11.76 21.51 -5.62
C GLN A 41 10.62 20.49 -5.76
N ALA A 42 10.67 19.68 -6.81
CA ALA A 42 9.65 18.67 -7.07
C ALA A 42 9.58 17.71 -5.88
N ARG A 43 8.48 17.78 -5.13
CA ARG A 43 8.14 16.82 -4.08
C ARG A 43 7.43 15.66 -4.75
N TYR A 44 7.98 14.46 -4.60
CA TYR A 44 7.42 13.26 -5.20
C TYR A 44 6.55 12.51 -4.20
N ALA A 45 5.27 12.34 -4.55
CA ALA A 45 4.36 11.41 -3.90
C ALA A 45 4.29 10.11 -4.71
N CYS A 46 4.55 8.97 -4.06
CA CYS A 46 4.35 7.68 -4.69
C CYS A 46 2.85 7.52 -5.00
N SER A 47 2.50 7.60 -6.28
CA SER A 47 1.13 7.43 -6.76
C SER A 47 0.54 6.09 -6.33
N PHE A 48 1.34 5.07 -6.01
CA PHE A 48 0.86 3.73 -5.66
C PHE A 48 0.59 3.46 -4.17
N CYS A 49 1.08 4.28 -3.26
CA CYS A 49 0.76 4.10 -1.84
C CYS A 49 0.18 5.35 -1.19
N GLY A 50 0.19 6.51 -1.88
CA GLY A 50 -0.13 7.79 -1.25
C GLY A 50 0.88 8.21 -0.17
N VAL A 51 1.85 7.34 0.15
CA VAL A 51 2.93 7.60 1.10
C VAL A 51 4.03 8.33 0.35
N GLY A 52 4.02 9.65 0.43
CA GLY A 52 5.08 10.45 -0.17
C GLY A 52 4.78 11.94 -0.20
N ASP A 53 4.19 12.51 0.84
CA ASP A 53 4.37 13.95 0.99
C ASP A 53 5.81 14.19 1.43
N THR A 54 6.51 15.03 0.65
CA THR A 54 7.76 15.75 0.99
C THR A 54 9.11 15.22 0.52
N VAL A 55 9.20 14.20 -0.31
CA VAL A 55 10.52 13.74 -0.74
C VAL A 55 11.03 14.57 -1.93
N ARG A 56 12.14 15.29 -1.74
CA ARG A 56 12.72 16.15 -2.79
C ARG A 56 13.43 15.28 -3.82
N LEU A 57 13.10 15.48 -5.08
CA LEU A 57 13.78 14.85 -6.20
C LEU A 57 15.12 15.57 -6.49
N THR A 58 16.24 14.95 -6.14
CA THR A 58 17.59 15.34 -6.57
C THR A 58 18.00 14.46 -7.75
N VAL A 59 18.16 15.02 -8.93
CA VAL A 59 18.64 14.28 -10.10
C VAL A 59 20.15 14.10 -9.96
N ASP A 60 20.62 12.85 -9.85
CA ASP A 60 22.05 12.53 -9.79
C ASP A 60 22.43 11.71 -11.04
N ASP A 61 23.29 12.28 -11.88
CA ASP A 61 23.70 11.71 -13.18
C ASP A 61 24.91 10.78 -13.05
N GLN A 62 24.85 9.71 -12.24
CA GLN A 62 25.83 8.59 -12.22
C GLN A 62 25.21 7.36 -11.51
N ARG A 63 25.40 6.07 -11.86
CA ARG A 63 26.11 5.30 -12.90
C ARG A 63 25.44 3.91 -12.94
N VAL A 64 25.59 3.21 -14.06
CA VAL A 64 25.17 1.83 -14.38
C VAL A 64 25.23 0.87 -13.17
N GLU A 65 24.08 0.31 -12.74
CA GLU A 65 24.08 -0.92 -11.95
C GLU A 65 24.82 -1.98 -12.77
N GLN A 66 25.90 -2.57 -12.22
CA GLN A 66 26.62 -3.65 -12.88
C GLN A 66 25.61 -4.74 -13.27
N ALA A 67 25.58 -5.05 -14.57
CA ALA A 67 24.96 -6.25 -15.08
C ALA A 67 25.44 -7.42 -14.20
N LEU A 68 24.51 -8.34 -13.87
CA LEU A 68 24.92 -9.58 -13.23
C LEU A 68 25.99 -10.23 -14.11
N PRO A 69 27.11 -10.70 -13.52
CA PRO A 69 28.12 -11.36 -14.31
C PRO A 69 27.50 -12.58 -14.97
N ASP A 70 27.80 -12.79 -16.26
CA ASP A 70 27.50 -14.05 -16.89
C ASP A 70 28.28 -15.16 -16.18
N GLY A 71 27.64 -16.31 -16.02
CA GLY A 71 28.27 -17.43 -15.34
C GLY A 71 27.29 -18.37 -14.67
N ARG A 72 27.86 -19.45 -14.16
CA ARG A 72 27.14 -20.54 -13.48
C ARG A 72 27.21 -20.33 -11.98
N GLY A 73 26.10 -20.61 -11.30
CA GLY A 73 25.97 -20.51 -9.85
C GLY A 73 24.82 -21.36 -9.33
N VAL A 74 24.49 -21.17 -8.05
CA VAL A 74 23.38 -21.85 -7.38
C VAL A 74 22.32 -20.82 -7.06
N LEU A 75 21.11 -21.04 -7.57
CA LEU A 75 19.94 -20.26 -7.20
C LEU A 75 19.19 -20.93 -6.06
N LYS A 76 19.13 -20.25 -4.92
CA LYS A 76 18.35 -20.66 -3.75
C LYS A 76 16.97 -20.02 -3.81
N VAL A 77 15.94 -20.84 -3.92
CA VAL A 77 14.53 -20.43 -4.05
C VAL A 77 13.77 -20.92 -2.83
N GLU A 78 13.19 -19.99 -2.08
CA GLU A 78 12.31 -20.33 -0.98
C GLU A 78 10.88 -20.56 -1.51
N SER A 79 10.30 -21.70 -1.16
CA SER A 79 8.94 -22.09 -1.58
C SER A 79 8.14 -22.61 -0.40
N SER A 80 6.85 -22.84 -0.59
CA SER A 80 5.98 -23.51 0.39
C SER A 80 6.42 -24.92 0.75
N LEU A 81 7.29 -25.53 -0.07
CA LEU A 81 7.89 -26.85 0.16
C LEU A 81 9.32 -26.75 0.72
N GLY A 82 9.71 -25.58 1.23
CA GLY A 82 11.03 -25.30 1.77
C GLY A 82 11.99 -24.66 0.77
N LEU A 83 13.23 -24.48 1.22
CA LEU A 83 14.34 -23.97 0.42
C LEU A 83 14.79 -25.02 -0.59
N ARG A 84 14.91 -24.61 -1.86
CA ARG A 84 15.40 -25.45 -2.97
C ARG A 84 16.56 -24.78 -3.67
N GLU A 85 17.48 -25.60 -4.15
CA GLU A 85 18.68 -25.13 -4.83
C GLU A 85 18.69 -25.63 -6.26
N TYR A 86 18.79 -24.70 -7.21
CA TYR A 86 18.85 -24.97 -8.64
C TYR A 86 20.22 -24.57 -9.16
N VAL A 87 20.81 -25.40 -10.01
CA VAL A 87 21.99 -24.96 -10.77
C VAL A 87 21.50 -23.99 -11.84
N ALA A 88 22.06 -22.78 -11.84
CA ALA A 88 21.57 -21.67 -12.64
C ALA A 88 22.72 -21.03 -13.42
N GLU A 89 22.48 -20.70 -14.68
CA GLU A 89 23.42 -19.98 -15.53
C GLU A 89 22.80 -18.65 -15.98
N ILE A 90 23.51 -17.55 -15.75
CA ILE A 90 23.14 -16.25 -16.31
C ILE A 90 23.85 -16.06 -17.66
N ARG A 91 23.07 -15.71 -18.68
CA ARG A 91 23.54 -15.46 -20.06
C ARG A 91 23.12 -14.08 -20.55
N ASP A 92 24.05 -13.38 -21.20
CA ASP A 92 23.90 -12.02 -21.73
C ASP A 92 23.43 -11.00 -20.67
N GLY A 93 23.69 -11.30 -19.39
CA GLY A 93 23.16 -10.64 -18.21
C GLY A 93 21.64 -10.73 -18.06
N ARG A 94 20.91 -11.29 -19.03
CA ARG A 94 19.44 -11.10 -19.17
C ARG A 94 18.65 -12.37 -18.95
N TRP A 95 19.25 -13.51 -19.19
CA TRP A 95 18.58 -14.80 -19.15
C TRP A 95 19.12 -15.61 -17.99
N LEU A 96 18.22 -16.31 -17.31
CA LEU A 96 18.52 -17.23 -16.22
C LEU A 96 18.04 -18.61 -16.66
N ASP A 97 18.99 -19.47 -17.00
CA ASP A 97 18.75 -20.86 -17.39
C ASP A 97 18.91 -21.75 -16.15
N LEU A 98 17.83 -22.42 -15.74
CA LEU A 98 17.83 -23.32 -14.58
C LEU A 98 17.89 -24.78 -15.03
N GLU A 99 18.90 -25.52 -14.57
CA GLU A 99 18.94 -26.96 -14.75
C GLU A 99 18.04 -27.63 -13.72
N LEU A 100 17.04 -28.38 -14.18
CA LEU A 100 16.09 -29.03 -13.28
C LEU A 100 16.70 -30.27 -12.60
N ASN A 101 17.58 -31.04 -13.27
CA ASN A 101 18.28 -32.20 -12.68
C ASN A 101 17.40 -33.13 -11.82
N GLY A 102 16.16 -33.39 -12.26
CA GLY A 102 15.17 -34.20 -11.53
C GLY A 102 14.36 -33.47 -10.46
N GLN A 103 14.68 -32.21 -10.16
CA GLN A 103 13.86 -31.34 -9.33
C GLN A 103 12.58 -30.89 -10.05
N PRO A 104 11.52 -30.54 -9.29
CA PRO A 104 10.27 -30.07 -9.88
C PRO A 104 10.47 -28.76 -10.62
N ARG A 105 9.77 -28.62 -11.74
CA ARG A 105 9.65 -27.36 -12.46
C ARG A 105 9.12 -26.28 -11.52
N LEU A 106 9.75 -25.11 -11.57
CA LEU A 106 9.22 -23.94 -10.89
C LEU A 106 8.03 -23.42 -11.68
N THR A 107 6.86 -23.42 -11.04
CA THR A 107 5.60 -22.98 -11.65
C THR A 107 5.21 -21.62 -11.09
N GLY A 108 4.71 -20.75 -11.95
CA GLY A 108 4.35 -19.39 -11.58
C GLY A 108 4.88 -18.35 -12.57
N PRO A 109 4.27 -17.15 -12.61
CA PRO A 109 4.72 -16.08 -13.51
C PRO A 109 6.06 -15.47 -13.08
N MET A 110 6.47 -15.69 -11.83
CA MET A 110 7.64 -15.09 -11.20
C MET A 110 8.47 -16.12 -10.44
N LEU A 111 9.76 -15.80 -10.36
CA LEU A 111 10.75 -16.47 -9.58
C LEU A 111 11.53 -15.42 -8.78
N SER A 112 11.67 -15.62 -7.47
CA SER A 112 12.55 -14.85 -6.61
C SER A 112 13.48 -15.78 -5.85
N GLY A 113 14.76 -15.44 -5.76
CA GLY A 113 15.72 -16.24 -5.03
C GLY A 113 17.06 -15.54 -4.91
N ARG A 114 17.96 -16.14 -4.12
CA ARG A 114 19.33 -15.67 -3.98
C ARG A 114 20.24 -16.47 -4.90
N TRP A 115 20.85 -15.81 -5.86
CA TRP A 115 21.84 -16.41 -6.74
C TRP A 115 23.23 -16.25 -6.13
N GLU A 116 23.91 -17.36 -5.92
CA GLU A 116 25.27 -17.45 -5.37
C GLU A 116 26.21 -17.94 -6.47
N TRP A 117 27.31 -17.22 -6.69
CA TRP A 117 28.38 -17.60 -7.61
C TRP A 117 29.72 -17.53 -6.88
N GLU A 118 30.80 -17.96 -7.53
CA GLU A 118 32.11 -18.16 -6.89
C GLU A 118 32.62 -16.97 -6.07
N THR A 119 32.34 -15.74 -6.50
CA THR A 119 32.88 -14.51 -5.88
C THR A 119 31.81 -13.65 -5.20
N GLY A 120 30.55 -14.09 -5.13
CA GLY A 120 29.49 -13.26 -4.56
C GLY A 120 28.10 -13.88 -4.54
N SER A 121 27.15 -13.07 -4.08
CA SER A 121 25.73 -13.44 -4.09
C SER A 121 24.86 -12.22 -4.29
N ARG A 122 23.71 -12.38 -4.93
CA ARG A 122 22.73 -11.32 -5.15
C ARG A 122 21.31 -11.90 -5.18
N ASP A 123 20.38 -11.20 -4.56
CA ASP A 123 18.97 -11.50 -4.71
C ASP A 123 18.52 -11.13 -6.13
N ILE A 124 17.86 -12.07 -6.81
CA ILE A 124 17.39 -11.92 -8.17
C ILE A 124 15.89 -12.17 -8.26
N VAL A 125 15.26 -11.52 -9.24
CA VAL A 125 13.87 -11.76 -9.63
C VAL A 125 13.85 -12.02 -11.12
N ALA A 126 13.09 -13.02 -11.55
CA ALA A 126 12.96 -13.38 -12.96
C ALA A 126 11.49 -13.70 -13.30
N ARG A 127 11.09 -13.45 -14.55
CA ARG A 127 9.76 -13.80 -15.06
C ARG A 127 9.83 -15.06 -15.91
N SER A 128 8.76 -15.86 -15.86
CA SER A 128 8.68 -17.06 -16.68
C SER A 128 8.60 -16.67 -18.16
N VAL A 129 9.42 -17.33 -18.99
CA VAL A 129 9.30 -17.28 -20.44
C VAL A 129 8.50 -18.51 -20.86
N LEU A 130 7.46 -18.32 -21.67
CA LEU A 130 6.66 -19.42 -22.23
C LEU A 130 7.43 -20.07 -23.38
N ASP A 131 8.58 -20.66 -23.09
CA ASP A 131 9.34 -21.46 -24.06
C ASP A 131 9.12 -22.97 -23.80
N PRO A 132 9.13 -23.81 -24.84
CA PRO A 132 9.25 -25.25 -24.70
C PRO A 132 10.50 -25.60 -23.88
N LEU A 133 10.39 -26.57 -22.97
CA LEU A 133 11.54 -27.10 -22.23
C LEU A 133 12.48 -27.79 -23.23
N GLU A 134 13.56 -27.11 -23.61
CA GLU A 134 14.69 -27.79 -24.22
C GLU A 134 15.48 -28.49 -23.10
N SER A 135 15.58 -29.81 -23.19
CA SER A 135 16.64 -30.58 -22.51
C SER A 135 16.70 -30.45 -20.98
N GLY A 136 15.55 -30.28 -20.31
CA GLY A 136 15.52 -30.18 -18.84
C GLY A 136 16.02 -28.84 -18.28
N VAL A 137 16.19 -27.84 -19.13
CA VAL A 137 16.53 -26.46 -18.76
C VAL A 137 15.28 -25.59 -18.80
N GLN A 138 15.00 -24.88 -17.71
CA GLN A 138 13.92 -23.91 -17.63
C GLN A 138 14.48 -22.49 -17.72
N ARG A 139 14.12 -21.76 -18.78
CA ARG A 139 14.55 -20.38 -19.01
C ARG A 139 13.64 -19.36 -18.35
N TRP A 140 14.26 -18.35 -17.76
CA TRP A 140 13.61 -17.19 -17.14
C TRP A 140 14.27 -15.90 -17.62
N ALA A 141 13.48 -14.82 -17.72
CA ALA A 141 14.00 -13.49 -18.05
C ALA A 141 14.25 -12.69 -16.78
N LEU A 142 15.49 -12.28 -16.54
CA LEU A 142 15.89 -11.51 -15.35
C LEU A 142 15.24 -10.12 -15.37
N ALA A 143 14.66 -9.74 -14.24
CA ALA A 143 14.18 -8.38 -13.97
C ALA A 143 15.35 -7.48 -13.52
N LEU A 144 16.34 -7.29 -14.40
CA LEU A 144 17.44 -6.35 -14.16
C LEU A 144 16.97 -4.89 -14.17
N ALA A 145 17.76 -3.99 -13.56
CA ALA A 145 17.64 -2.56 -13.80
C ALA A 145 17.87 -2.26 -15.30
N SER A 146 16.94 -1.54 -15.93
CA SER A 146 17.04 -1.18 -17.36
C SER A 146 17.67 0.20 -17.52
N GLY A 147 18.86 0.25 -18.12
CA GLY A 147 19.42 1.46 -18.75
C GLY A 147 20.02 2.52 -17.82
N SER A 148 20.69 3.51 -18.44
CA SER A 148 21.06 4.77 -17.80
C SER A 148 19.80 5.60 -17.58
N THR A 149 19.15 5.37 -16.45
CA THR A 149 18.05 6.20 -15.98
C THR A 149 18.62 7.30 -15.09
N GLN A 150 18.20 8.54 -15.33
CA GLN A 150 18.37 9.64 -14.38
C GLN A 150 17.88 9.13 -13.03
N ARG A 151 18.81 8.88 -12.11
CA ARG A 151 18.43 8.45 -10.78
C ARG A 151 17.96 9.70 -10.07
N THR A 152 16.65 9.88 -10.02
CA THR A 152 16.06 10.84 -9.11
C THR A 152 16.25 10.31 -7.70
N ARG A 153 17.31 10.77 -7.03
CA ARG A 153 17.48 10.55 -5.60
C ARG A 153 16.38 11.31 -4.88
N LEU A 154 15.91 10.67 -3.85
CA LEU A 154 14.93 11.19 -2.93
C LEU A 154 15.74 11.78 -1.76
N GLY A 155 15.90 13.10 -1.75
CA GLY A 155 16.54 13.84 -0.66
C GLY A 155 15.66 13.84 0.58
N ASP A 156 16.28 13.57 1.73
CA ASP A 156 15.69 13.46 3.07
C ASP A 156 14.46 12.55 3.14
N GLY A 157 14.71 11.27 3.40
CA GLY A 157 13.70 10.24 3.56
C GLY A 157 13.96 9.10 2.57
N LEU A 158 14.52 8.00 3.07
CA LEU A 158 14.58 6.77 2.30
C LEU A 158 13.13 6.35 2.02
N PRO A 159 12.69 6.17 0.76
CA PRO A 159 11.53 5.32 0.55
C PRO A 159 11.84 3.96 1.17
N THR A 160 10.82 3.28 1.72
CA THR A 160 10.97 1.89 2.19
C THR A 160 11.79 1.10 1.18
N ALA A 161 12.97 0.61 1.57
CA ALA A 161 13.90 -0.09 0.67
C ALA A 161 13.25 -1.30 -0.04
N GLY A 162 12.07 -1.73 0.42
CA GLY A 162 11.24 -2.78 -0.16
C GLY A 162 10.04 -2.33 -1.02
N CYS A 163 9.80 -1.03 -1.30
CA CYS A 163 8.66 -0.64 -2.15
C CYS A 163 8.94 -0.93 -3.63
N LEU A 164 8.65 -2.17 -4.02
CA LEU A 164 8.78 -2.67 -5.38
C LEU A 164 8.07 -1.77 -6.41
N LYS A 165 6.87 -1.29 -6.08
CA LYS A 165 6.07 -0.41 -6.97
C LYS A 165 6.77 0.91 -7.29
N LEU A 166 7.38 1.53 -6.27
CA LEU A 166 8.15 2.75 -6.44
C LEU A 166 9.37 2.51 -7.33
N ARG A 167 10.14 1.46 -7.02
CA ARG A 167 11.30 1.06 -7.82
C ARG A 167 10.93 0.82 -9.29
N THR A 168 9.79 0.18 -9.55
CA THR A 168 9.27 -0.03 -10.90
C THR A 168 8.88 1.28 -11.59
N SER A 169 8.16 2.18 -10.89
CA SER A 169 7.74 3.47 -11.46
C SER A 169 8.90 4.41 -11.79
N MET A 170 9.99 4.32 -11.03
CA MET A 170 11.21 5.11 -11.23
C MET A 170 12.19 4.47 -12.23
N GLY A 171 11.82 3.33 -12.86
CA GLY A 171 12.72 2.59 -13.75
C GLY A 171 13.90 1.91 -13.07
N LEU A 172 13.96 1.91 -11.73
CA LEU A 172 15.01 1.26 -10.93
C LEU A 172 14.88 -0.27 -10.92
N GLN A 173 13.73 -0.80 -11.34
CA GLN A 173 13.47 -2.22 -11.49
C GLN A 173 12.48 -2.45 -12.62
N ARG A 174 12.76 -3.39 -13.54
CA ARG A 174 11.79 -3.76 -14.58
C ARG A 174 10.48 -4.28 -13.95
N PRO A 175 9.30 -3.91 -14.49
CA PRO A 175 8.05 -4.49 -14.09
C PRO A 175 8.06 -5.98 -14.44
N VAL A 176 7.39 -6.76 -13.60
CA VAL A 176 7.22 -8.21 -13.81
C VAL A 176 6.51 -8.49 -15.12
N PHE A 177 5.50 -7.68 -15.42
CA PHE A 177 4.71 -7.75 -16.63
C PHE A 177 4.99 -6.52 -17.50
N PRO A 178 5.06 -6.70 -18.81
CA PRO A 178 5.35 -5.61 -19.72
C PRO A 178 4.19 -4.59 -19.71
N ILE A 179 4.50 -3.30 -19.76
CA ILE A 179 3.49 -2.23 -19.72
C ILE A 179 2.95 -2.05 -21.13
N HIS A 180 1.63 -2.21 -21.32
CA HIS A 180 1.04 -1.97 -22.64
C HIS A 180 1.14 -0.48 -22.99
N ALA A 181 1.71 -0.19 -24.15
CA ALA A 181 1.83 1.17 -24.68
C ALA A 181 0.55 1.62 -25.41
N GLU A 182 -0.35 0.69 -25.69
CA GLU A 182 -1.54 0.92 -26.50
C GLU A 182 -2.75 0.11 -25.98
N PRO A 183 -3.97 0.58 -26.26
CA PRO A 183 -5.18 -0.17 -25.97
C PRO A 183 -5.16 -1.55 -26.64
N SER A 184 -5.69 -2.55 -25.96
CA SER A 184 -5.77 -3.91 -26.50
C SER A 184 -7.01 -4.63 -25.99
N VAL A 185 -7.49 -5.57 -26.79
CA VAL A 185 -8.63 -6.43 -26.49
C VAL A 185 -8.22 -7.89 -26.55
N ARG A 186 -9.01 -8.77 -25.93
CA ARG A 186 -8.83 -10.20 -26.08
C ARG A 186 -9.54 -10.64 -27.36
N GLY A 187 -8.79 -11.19 -28.31
CA GLY A 187 -9.29 -11.76 -29.55
C GLY A 187 -9.91 -13.14 -29.34
N GLU A 188 -10.44 -13.73 -30.42
CA GLU A 188 -11.12 -15.03 -30.40
C GLU A 188 -10.18 -16.20 -30.06
N SER A 189 -8.90 -16.08 -30.43
CA SER A 189 -7.82 -17.00 -30.05
C SER A 189 -7.50 -16.99 -28.55
N GLY A 190 -8.08 -16.05 -27.79
CA GLY A 190 -7.78 -15.81 -26.38
C GLY A 190 -6.51 -14.99 -26.16
N THR A 191 -5.77 -14.60 -27.21
CA THR A 191 -4.62 -13.71 -27.12
C THR A 191 -5.04 -12.23 -27.09
N ARG A 192 -4.14 -11.34 -26.67
CA ARG A 192 -4.37 -9.89 -26.75
C ARG A 192 -3.95 -9.35 -28.10
N GLU A 193 -4.79 -8.50 -28.67
CA GLU A 193 -4.58 -7.83 -29.95
C GLU A 193 -4.63 -6.31 -29.73
N ALA A 194 -3.68 -5.60 -30.32
CA ALA A 194 -3.65 -4.15 -30.30
C ALA A 194 -4.86 -3.56 -31.03
N ILE A 195 -5.43 -2.48 -30.49
CA ILE A 195 -6.45 -1.69 -31.18
C ILE A 195 -6.14 -0.20 -31.04
N SER A 196 -6.60 0.61 -31.99
CA SER A 196 -6.43 2.06 -31.91
C SER A 196 -7.20 2.65 -30.72
N TYR A 197 -6.74 3.80 -30.23
CA TYR A 197 -7.47 4.57 -29.20
C TYR A 197 -8.91 4.86 -29.62
N THR A 198 -9.13 5.30 -30.87
CA THR A 198 -10.48 5.56 -31.40
C THR A 198 -11.36 4.31 -31.35
N ALA A 199 -10.85 3.15 -31.77
CA ALA A 199 -11.59 1.90 -31.72
C ALA A 199 -11.88 1.47 -30.26
N SER A 200 -10.93 1.67 -29.35
CA SER A 200 -11.10 1.34 -27.93
C SER A 200 -12.18 2.19 -27.25
N ILE A 201 -12.20 3.50 -27.54
CA ILE A 201 -13.19 4.44 -27.02
C ILE A 201 -14.57 4.12 -27.59
N GLY A 202 -14.66 3.87 -28.90
CA GLY A 202 -15.92 3.48 -29.55
C GLY A 202 -16.49 2.20 -28.95
N ARG A 203 -15.67 1.15 -28.81
CA ARG A 203 -16.09 -0.12 -28.21
C ARG A 203 -16.52 0.04 -26.75
N LEU A 204 -15.80 0.85 -25.95
CA LEU A 204 -16.18 1.14 -24.57
C LEU A 204 -17.54 1.87 -24.54
N ALA A 205 -17.72 2.90 -25.35
CA ALA A 205 -18.97 3.65 -25.43
C ALA A 205 -20.15 2.75 -25.81
N ASP A 206 -20.00 1.90 -26.82
CA ASP A 206 -21.02 0.94 -27.25
C ASP A 206 -21.43 -0.01 -26.12
N LEU A 207 -20.45 -0.55 -25.38
CA LEU A 207 -20.70 -1.42 -24.23
C LEU A 207 -21.43 -0.68 -23.10
N LEU A 208 -21.01 0.54 -22.78
CA LEU A 208 -21.65 1.35 -21.75
C LEU A 208 -23.11 1.68 -22.12
N LEU A 209 -23.36 2.08 -23.37
CA LEU A 209 -24.71 2.39 -23.85
C LEU A 209 -25.61 1.16 -23.87
N LYS A 210 -25.08 -0.01 -24.28
CA LYS A 210 -25.82 -1.29 -24.25
C LYS A 210 -26.24 -1.71 -22.84
N HIS A 211 -25.50 -1.30 -21.82
CA HIS A 211 -25.74 -1.65 -20.42
C HIS A 211 -26.38 -0.53 -19.57
N ARG A 212 -26.84 0.55 -20.23
CA ARG A 212 -27.58 1.65 -19.61
C ARG A 212 -28.90 1.15 -18.96
N PRO A 213 -29.50 1.90 -18.01
CA PRO A 213 -30.85 1.62 -17.50
C PRO A 213 -31.87 1.18 -18.57
N PRO A 214 -32.80 0.26 -18.23
CA PRO A 214 -33.15 -0.14 -16.86
C PRO A 214 -32.21 -1.19 -16.23
N HIS A 215 -31.25 -1.75 -16.97
CA HIS A 215 -30.44 -2.86 -16.48
C HIS A 215 -29.26 -2.45 -15.59
N GLY A 216 -28.70 -1.24 -15.77
CA GLY A 216 -27.74 -0.63 -14.84
C GLY A 216 -26.56 -1.52 -14.43
N ARG A 217 -25.96 -2.25 -15.38
CA ARG A 217 -24.98 -3.32 -15.10
C ARG A 217 -23.51 -2.89 -15.14
N THR A 218 -23.25 -1.60 -15.22
CA THR A 218 -21.89 -1.07 -15.25
C THR A 218 -21.43 -0.73 -13.84
N LEU A 219 -20.23 -1.18 -13.49
CA LEU A 219 -19.46 -0.77 -12.33
C LEU A 219 -18.18 -0.07 -12.83
N ILE A 220 -17.89 1.09 -12.29
CA ILE A 220 -16.55 1.70 -12.41
C ILE A 220 -15.86 1.52 -11.08
N TYR A 221 -14.73 0.82 -11.11
CA TYR A 221 -13.89 0.59 -9.94
C TYR A 221 -12.61 1.42 -10.08
N ALA A 222 -12.58 2.56 -9.41
CA ALA A 222 -11.49 3.51 -9.43
C ALA A 222 -10.39 3.15 -8.43
N CYS A 223 -9.35 3.97 -8.38
CA CYS A 223 -8.21 3.81 -7.51
C CYS A 223 -7.90 5.13 -6.81
N GLY A 224 -7.55 5.15 -5.53
CA GLY A 224 -7.08 6.36 -4.83
C GLY A 224 -5.70 6.87 -5.30
N GLN A 225 -5.16 6.27 -6.37
CA GLN A 225 -3.83 6.51 -6.94
C GLN A 225 -3.86 7.37 -8.21
N ILE A 226 -5.06 7.66 -8.73
CA ILE A 226 -5.26 8.61 -9.81
C ILE A 226 -5.47 10.01 -9.24
N ASP A 227 -5.17 11.04 -10.03
CA ASP A 227 -5.30 12.41 -9.59
C ASP A 227 -6.78 12.81 -9.37
N TYR A 228 -6.96 13.88 -8.60
CA TYR A 228 -8.26 14.36 -8.19
C TYR A 228 -9.14 14.78 -9.39
N PHE A 229 -8.52 15.32 -10.44
CA PHE A 229 -9.26 15.72 -11.64
C PHE A 229 -9.76 14.51 -12.42
N THR A 230 -8.94 13.45 -12.50
CA THR A 230 -9.36 12.17 -13.08
C THR A 230 -10.52 11.56 -12.29
N ILE A 231 -10.46 11.58 -10.95
CA ILE A 231 -11.59 11.12 -10.11
C ILE A 231 -12.85 11.95 -10.38
N PHE A 232 -12.72 13.28 -10.43
CA PHE A 232 -13.82 14.19 -10.76
C PHE A 232 -14.41 13.89 -12.14
N ALA A 233 -13.57 13.74 -13.17
CA ALA A 233 -13.99 13.41 -14.52
C ALA A 233 -14.72 12.06 -14.59
N PHE A 234 -14.24 11.05 -13.86
CA PHE A 234 -14.94 9.77 -13.72
C PHE A 234 -16.34 9.98 -13.11
N GLN A 235 -16.43 10.74 -12.03
CA GLN A 235 -17.71 10.99 -11.39
C GLN A 235 -18.66 11.72 -12.34
N GLU A 236 -18.24 12.82 -12.98
CA GLU A 236 -19.12 13.61 -13.85
C GLU A 236 -19.55 12.83 -15.10
N VAL A 237 -18.59 12.28 -15.86
CA VAL A 237 -18.88 11.60 -17.13
C VAL A 237 -19.78 10.38 -16.92
N PHE A 238 -19.45 9.52 -15.95
CA PHE A 238 -20.22 8.29 -15.76
C PHE A 238 -21.55 8.55 -15.05
N ARG A 239 -21.65 9.57 -14.18
CA ARG A 239 -22.95 10.00 -13.64
C ARG A 239 -23.89 10.53 -14.72
N LEU A 240 -23.38 11.26 -15.73
CA LEU A 240 -24.19 11.70 -16.88
C LEU A 240 -24.73 10.52 -17.71
N LEU A 241 -23.97 9.43 -17.79
CA LEU A 241 -24.41 8.19 -18.44
C LEU A 241 -25.44 7.40 -17.62
N GLY A 242 -25.75 7.84 -16.39
CA GLY A 242 -26.68 7.17 -15.47
C GLY A 242 -26.04 6.03 -14.69
N ILE A 243 -24.70 5.96 -14.64
CA ILE A 243 -23.97 4.95 -13.89
C ILE A 243 -23.80 5.46 -12.46
N ARG A 244 -24.29 4.67 -11.50
CA ARG A 244 -24.24 4.99 -10.06
C ARG A 244 -23.37 4.02 -9.26
N ASN A 245 -23.04 2.86 -9.83
CA ASN A 245 -22.09 1.93 -9.22
C ASN A 245 -20.67 2.44 -9.49
N LEU A 246 -20.26 3.42 -8.72
CA LEU A 246 -18.91 3.98 -8.72
C LEU A 246 -18.28 3.62 -7.37
N ALA A 247 -17.20 2.84 -7.40
CA ALA A 247 -16.49 2.36 -6.23
C ALA A 247 -14.98 2.53 -6.43
N GLY A 248 -14.17 2.17 -5.44
CA GLY A 248 -12.73 2.12 -5.60
C GLY A 248 -12.02 1.53 -4.40
N ASN A 249 -10.72 1.29 -4.55
CA ASN A 249 -9.92 0.60 -3.53
C ASN A 249 -9.88 1.28 -2.15
N ALA A 250 -10.25 2.56 -2.04
CA ALA A 250 -10.41 3.26 -0.77
C ALA A 250 -11.46 2.60 0.14
N GLU A 251 -12.45 1.90 -0.45
CA GLU A 251 -13.49 1.18 0.29
C GLU A 251 -12.91 0.07 1.19
N HIS A 252 -11.74 -0.46 0.82
CA HIS A 252 -11.06 -1.52 1.55
C HIS A 252 -10.04 -1.00 2.58
N CYS A 253 -9.79 0.31 2.62
CA CYS A 253 -8.72 0.88 3.43
C CYS A 253 -9.22 1.98 4.37
N LEU A 254 -9.87 3.01 3.84
CA LEU A 254 -10.15 4.24 4.58
C LEU A 254 -11.62 4.38 4.97
N ASN A 255 -12.52 3.62 4.36
CA ASN A 255 -13.96 3.79 4.51
C ASN A 255 -14.45 3.74 5.96
N ALA A 256 -13.94 2.80 6.77
CA ALA A 256 -14.34 2.72 8.18
C ALA A 256 -13.95 3.98 8.97
N GLY A 257 -12.76 4.53 8.73
CA GLY A 257 -12.29 5.77 9.38
C GLY A 257 -13.04 7.00 8.87
N ALA A 258 -13.26 7.08 7.56
CA ALA A 258 -14.04 8.11 6.88
C ALA A 258 -15.47 8.21 7.44
N VAL A 259 -16.20 7.09 7.44
CA VAL A 259 -17.58 7.01 7.96
C VAL A 259 -17.61 7.31 9.45
N HIS A 260 -16.64 6.84 10.22
CA HIS A 260 -16.56 7.15 11.65
C HIS A 260 -16.43 8.66 11.90
N ASN A 261 -15.52 9.34 11.21
CA ASN A 261 -15.33 10.79 11.37
C ASN A 261 -16.56 11.56 10.88
N GLU A 262 -17.19 11.13 9.78
CA GLU A 262 -18.40 11.75 9.26
C GLU A 262 -19.56 11.63 10.27
N LEU A 263 -19.75 10.46 10.87
CA LEU A 263 -20.74 10.26 11.92
C LEU A 263 -20.45 11.11 13.17
N LEU A 264 -19.18 11.25 13.54
CA LEU A 264 -18.78 11.98 14.74
C LEU A 264 -18.84 13.50 14.57
N THR A 265 -18.50 14.01 13.39
CA THR A 265 -18.21 15.45 13.19
C THR A 265 -18.80 16.07 11.93
N GLY A 266 -19.45 15.27 11.09
CA GLY A 266 -19.97 15.71 9.79
C GLY A 266 -18.89 15.91 8.72
N GLN A 267 -17.64 15.49 8.97
CA GLN A 267 -16.54 15.56 8.02
C GLN A 267 -15.79 14.24 7.94
N GLU A 268 -15.40 13.83 6.74
CA GLU A 268 -14.69 12.56 6.48
C GLU A 268 -13.23 12.57 6.98
N GLY A 269 -12.58 13.74 6.87
CA GLY A 269 -11.15 13.90 7.08
C GLY A 269 -10.69 14.01 8.55
N PRO A 270 -9.37 13.93 8.80
CA PRO A 270 -8.81 14.07 10.13
C PRO A 270 -8.92 15.52 10.66
N PHE A 271 -9.02 15.66 11.99
CA PHE A 271 -9.10 16.96 12.68
C PHE A 271 -7.78 17.73 12.74
N LEU A 272 -6.65 17.02 12.62
CA LEU A 272 -5.32 17.54 12.80
C LEU A 272 -4.45 17.18 11.61
N THR A 273 -3.54 18.08 11.25
CA THR A 273 -2.45 17.74 10.33
C THR A 273 -1.40 16.87 11.04
N ILE A 274 -0.59 16.14 10.26
CA ILE A 274 0.55 15.38 10.78
C ILE A 274 1.48 16.30 11.60
N GLU A 275 1.76 17.50 11.10
CA GLU A 275 2.59 18.48 11.80
C GLU A 275 1.98 18.87 13.15
N GLN A 276 0.67 19.14 13.21
CA GLN A 276 -0.01 19.44 14.47
C GLN A 276 0.00 18.26 15.44
N GLY A 277 -0.15 17.03 14.93
CA GLY A 277 -0.08 15.82 15.73
C GLY A 277 1.32 15.51 16.29
N LEU A 278 2.36 15.86 15.53
CA LEU A 278 3.76 15.59 15.90
C LEU A 278 4.48 16.74 16.58
N SER A 279 3.91 17.94 16.61
CA SER A 279 4.52 19.13 17.22
C SER A 279 3.88 19.46 18.58
N GLY A 280 4.64 20.19 19.40
CA GLY A 280 4.23 20.65 20.73
C GLY A 280 4.68 19.72 21.88
N PRO A 281 4.67 20.24 23.12
CA PRO A 281 5.01 19.49 24.31
C PRO A 281 3.85 18.57 24.75
N ASN A 282 4.13 17.68 25.71
CA ASN A 282 3.12 16.90 26.45
C ASN A 282 2.20 16.08 25.53
N ARG A 283 2.78 15.43 24.52
CA ARG A 283 2.04 14.54 23.62
C ARG A 283 2.07 13.11 24.14
N PHE A 284 0.88 12.54 24.29
CA PHE A 284 0.70 11.13 24.58
C PHE A 284 0.14 10.43 23.35
N TYR A 285 0.84 9.40 22.86
CA TYR A 285 0.50 8.72 21.61
C TYR A 285 -0.12 7.35 21.89
N LEU A 286 -1.30 7.10 21.30
CA LEU A 286 -1.93 5.78 21.28
C LEU A 286 -1.90 5.28 19.83
N LEU A 287 -0.97 4.37 19.55
CA LEU A 287 -0.75 3.83 18.21
C LEU A 287 -1.50 2.49 18.12
N ASN A 288 -2.69 2.45 17.50
CA ASN A 288 -3.50 1.23 17.42
C ASN A 288 -3.36 0.56 16.05
N GLY A 289 -2.80 -0.65 16.02
CA GLY A 289 -2.65 -1.48 14.83
C GLY A 289 -1.76 -0.85 13.74
N TRP A 290 -0.86 0.05 14.12
CA TRP A 290 -0.10 0.86 13.16
C TRP A 290 1.33 0.35 12.97
N ASN A 291 1.57 -0.34 11.86
CA ASN A 291 2.91 -0.64 11.38
C ASN A 291 3.53 0.56 10.63
N GLY A 292 3.72 1.67 11.34
CA GLY A 292 4.19 2.95 10.79
C GLY A 292 5.58 2.91 10.16
N LEU A 293 6.49 2.07 10.64
CA LEU A 293 7.83 1.91 10.07
C LEU A 293 7.79 1.45 8.61
N ILE A 294 6.78 0.66 8.24
CA ILE A 294 6.59 0.15 6.88
C ILE A 294 5.61 1.03 6.11
N SER A 295 4.46 1.34 6.71
CA SER A 295 3.35 2.01 6.01
C SER A 295 3.52 3.52 5.92
N HIS A 296 4.18 4.16 6.89
CA HIS A 296 4.33 5.62 6.96
C HIS A 296 5.72 6.05 7.49
N PRO A 297 6.83 5.63 6.84
CA PRO A 297 8.17 5.77 7.40
C PRO A 297 8.57 7.19 7.79
N PRO A 298 8.26 8.25 7.01
CA PRO A 298 8.60 9.63 7.39
C PRO A 298 7.93 10.06 8.69
N VAL A 299 6.65 9.74 8.87
CA VAL A 299 5.87 10.07 10.08
C VAL A 299 6.40 9.29 11.27
N PHE A 300 6.65 7.99 11.07
CA PHE A 300 7.23 7.13 12.11
C PHE A 300 8.60 7.63 12.55
N ALA A 301 9.49 7.99 11.62
CA ALA A 301 10.82 8.51 11.92
C ALA A 301 10.75 9.83 12.69
N GLN A 302 9.87 10.76 12.29
CA GLN A 302 9.69 12.02 13.02
C GLN A 302 9.18 11.79 14.44
N LEU A 303 8.17 10.93 14.62
CA LEU A 303 7.68 10.52 15.94
C LEU A 303 8.80 9.92 16.80
N PHE A 304 9.60 9.01 16.20
CA PHE A 304 10.76 8.39 16.83
C PHE A 304 11.98 9.31 16.95
N ASN A 305 11.95 10.56 16.52
CA ASN A 305 13.01 11.50 16.86
C ASN A 305 12.65 12.39 18.05
N ARG A 306 11.43 12.26 18.58
CA ARG A 306 10.99 13.02 19.74
C ARG A 306 11.68 12.53 21.03
N PRO A 307 12.41 13.41 21.75
CA PRO A 307 13.06 13.03 23.00
C PRO A 307 12.05 12.72 24.11
N ASP A 308 10.82 13.24 23.99
CA ASP A 308 9.73 13.10 24.96
C ASP A 308 8.66 12.09 24.50
N LEU A 309 8.98 11.20 23.55
CA LEU A 309 8.02 10.22 23.04
C LEU A 309 7.46 9.37 24.19
N THR A 310 6.18 9.55 24.47
CA THR A 310 5.43 8.80 25.49
C THR A 310 4.15 8.26 24.88
N GLY A 311 3.87 6.97 25.09
CA GLY A 311 2.70 6.36 24.48
C GLY A 311 2.64 4.86 24.64
N TYR A 312 1.64 4.27 23.98
CA TYR A 312 1.45 2.84 23.85
C TYR A 312 1.30 2.46 22.39
N LEU A 313 1.80 1.28 22.04
CA LEU A 313 1.51 0.61 20.79
C LEU A 313 0.60 -0.59 21.09
N VAL A 314 -0.57 -0.62 20.45
CA VAL A 314 -1.53 -1.72 20.54
C VAL A 314 -1.43 -2.50 19.24
N GLU A 315 -1.19 -3.80 19.33
CA GLU A 315 -0.97 -4.67 18.17
C GLU A 315 -1.62 -6.04 18.39
N VAL A 316 -1.89 -6.75 17.30
CA VAL A 316 -2.37 -8.15 17.36
C VAL A 316 -1.25 -9.16 17.11
N ILE A 317 -0.14 -8.69 16.55
CA ILE A 317 1.05 -9.47 16.21
C ILE A 317 2.29 -8.59 16.32
N GLU A 318 3.45 -9.19 16.55
CA GLU A 318 4.72 -8.48 16.55
C GLU A 318 5.06 -7.94 15.14
N SER A 319 4.87 -6.64 14.92
CA SER A 319 5.25 -5.93 13.69
C SER A 319 6.68 -5.36 13.77
N GLU A 320 7.22 -4.91 12.64
CA GLU A 320 8.52 -4.21 12.61
C GLU A 320 8.48 -2.91 13.44
N SER A 321 7.33 -2.22 13.42
CA SER A 321 7.09 -1.07 14.28
C SER A 321 7.07 -1.47 15.75
N ALA A 322 6.49 -2.61 16.11
CA ALA A 322 6.49 -3.12 17.49
C ALA A 322 7.91 -3.38 17.99
N ARG A 323 8.75 -4.03 17.19
CA ARG A 323 10.17 -4.26 17.54
C ARG A 323 10.93 -2.96 17.78
N ALA A 324 10.78 -2.01 16.87
CA ALA A 324 11.41 -0.70 17.00
C ALA A 324 10.90 0.05 18.24
N PHE A 325 9.59 -0.02 18.50
CA PHE A 325 8.94 0.64 19.62
C PHE A 325 9.40 0.07 20.96
N VAL A 326 9.41 -1.26 21.14
CA VAL A 326 9.87 -1.92 22.37
C VAL A 326 11.33 -1.57 22.68
N LYS A 327 12.21 -1.56 21.67
CA LYS A 327 13.61 -1.18 21.85
C LYS A 327 13.79 0.23 22.44
N ARG A 328 12.85 1.13 22.16
CA ARG A 328 12.90 2.53 22.61
C ARG A 328 12.10 2.77 23.88
N CYS A 329 10.88 2.29 23.94
CA CYS A 329 9.89 2.65 24.96
C CYS A 329 9.71 1.58 26.04
N GLY A 330 10.33 0.41 25.89
CA GLY A 330 10.13 -0.72 26.79
C GLY A 330 9.00 -1.65 26.34
N GLU A 331 9.08 -2.90 26.79
CA GLU A 331 8.13 -3.97 26.44
C GLU A 331 6.76 -3.77 27.13
N GLU A 332 6.75 -3.09 28.27
CA GLU A 332 5.56 -2.75 29.05
C GLU A 332 4.64 -1.76 28.33
N ARG A 333 5.14 -1.05 27.31
CA ARG A 333 4.38 -0.10 26.48
C ARG A 333 3.79 -0.73 25.21
N LEU A 334 4.08 -2.01 24.95
CA LEU A 334 3.46 -2.79 23.89
C LEU A 334 2.29 -3.62 24.46
N LEU A 335 1.09 -3.37 23.96
CA LEU A 335 -0.13 -4.08 24.33
C LEU A 335 -0.54 -5.02 23.20
N LEU A 336 -0.27 -6.32 23.37
CA LEU A 336 -0.75 -7.34 22.44
C LEU A 336 -2.18 -7.75 22.81
N VAL A 337 -3.10 -7.66 21.86
CA VAL A 337 -4.53 -7.97 22.03
C VAL A 337 -5.01 -9.00 21.00
N ARG A 338 -6.11 -9.69 21.29
CA ARG A 338 -6.78 -10.57 20.32
C ARG A 338 -7.33 -9.75 19.14
N PRO A 339 -7.30 -10.28 17.91
CA PRO A 339 -7.91 -9.61 16.75
C PRO A 339 -9.37 -9.19 17.01
N GLY A 340 -9.71 -7.95 16.66
CA GLY A 340 -11.05 -7.38 16.81
C GLY A 340 -11.47 -7.01 18.24
N SER A 341 -10.55 -7.07 19.21
CA SER A 341 -10.84 -6.77 20.62
C SER A 341 -10.41 -5.38 21.07
N ASP A 342 -9.83 -4.56 20.19
CA ASP A 342 -9.41 -3.20 20.48
C ASP A 342 -10.55 -2.24 20.90
N PRO A 343 -11.82 -2.35 20.43
CA PRO A 343 -12.91 -1.58 21.02
C PRO A 343 -13.14 -1.88 22.51
N HIS A 344 -12.87 -3.12 22.94
CA HIS A 344 -13.00 -3.48 24.36
C HIS A 344 -11.89 -2.82 25.19
N LEU A 345 -10.67 -2.73 24.65
CA LEU A 345 -9.58 -1.98 25.28
C LEU A 345 -9.98 -0.52 25.48
N ALA A 346 -10.52 0.12 24.44
CA ALA A 346 -10.99 1.51 24.52
C ALA A 346 -12.11 1.69 25.56
N LEU A 347 -13.09 0.79 25.60
CA LEU A 347 -14.17 0.83 26.59
C LEU A 347 -13.69 0.56 28.02
N ALA A 348 -12.66 -0.26 28.22
CA ALA A 348 -12.06 -0.48 29.54
C ALA A 348 -11.25 0.73 30.02
N VAL A 349 -10.54 1.42 29.13
CA VAL A 349 -9.91 2.71 29.45
C VAL A 349 -10.98 3.73 29.84
N ALA A 350 -12.08 3.81 29.08
CA ALA A 350 -13.19 4.68 29.39
C ALA A 350 -13.85 4.34 30.74
N HIS A 351 -14.03 3.04 31.04
CA HIS A 351 -14.51 2.57 32.33
C HIS A 351 -13.66 3.13 33.47
N GLU A 352 -12.34 2.99 33.38
CA GLU A 352 -11.40 3.48 34.39
C GLU A 352 -11.51 5.00 34.55
N VAL A 353 -11.56 5.77 33.44
CA VAL A 353 -11.76 7.23 33.49
C VAL A 353 -13.06 7.61 34.17
N LEU A 354 -14.17 6.98 33.78
CA LEU A 354 -15.51 7.31 34.28
C LEU A 354 -15.68 6.95 35.77
N THR A 355 -14.99 5.92 36.25
CA THR A 355 -15.14 5.41 37.62
C THR A 355 -14.10 5.97 38.59
N GLN A 356 -12.84 6.07 38.18
CA GLN A 356 -11.73 6.53 39.04
C GLN A 356 -11.44 8.03 38.89
N TYR A 357 -11.77 8.60 37.73
CA TYR A 357 -11.45 10.00 37.41
C TYR A 357 -12.66 10.80 36.90
N PRO A 358 -13.85 10.71 37.52
CA PRO A 358 -15.06 11.37 37.01
C PRO A 358 -14.91 12.90 36.90
N GLN A 359 -14.07 13.51 37.75
CA GLN A 359 -13.75 14.94 37.72
C GLN A 359 -12.95 15.38 36.49
N ALA A 360 -12.29 14.46 35.79
CA ALA A 360 -11.49 14.77 34.60
C ALA A 360 -12.35 14.96 33.34
N ILE A 361 -13.65 14.63 33.42
CA ILE A 361 -14.59 14.81 32.32
C ILE A 361 -14.89 16.30 32.17
N GLU A 362 -14.43 16.89 31.07
CA GLU A 362 -14.62 18.32 30.77
C GLU A 362 -16.10 18.63 30.45
N GLN A 363 -16.82 19.12 31.45
CA GLN A 363 -18.25 19.40 31.36
C GLN A 363 -18.56 20.44 30.28
N ARG A 364 -17.71 21.45 30.08
CA ARG A 364 -17.94 22.48 29.06
C ARG A 364 -17.91 21.89 27.65
N PHE A 365 -17.14 20.82 27.44
CA PHE A 365 -17.11 20.12 26.16
C PHE A 365 -18.43 19.38 25.93
N LEU A 366 -18.90 18.64 26.94
CA LEU A 366 -20.17 17.91 26.85
C LEU A 366 -21.35 18.84 26.58
N GLU A 367 -21.42 19.97 27.28
CA GLU A 367 -22.50 20.94 27.13
C GLU A 367 -22.54 21.62 25.75
N ARG A 368 -21.39 21.74 25.08
CA ARG A 368 -21.26 22.49 23.82
C ARG A 368 -21.22 21.61 22.58
N PHE A 369 -20.62 20.44 22.69
CA PHE A 369 -20.22 19.63 21.54
C PHE A 369 -20.73 18.19 21.58
N ALA A 370 -21.43 17.78 22.63
CA ALA A 370 -21.98 16.44 22.74
C ALA A 370 -23.50 16.45 22.94
N ASP A 371 -24.16 15.41 22.44
CA ASP A 371 -25.53 15.10 22.84
C ASP A 371 -25.54 14.44 24.22
N ARG A 372 -26.29 15.03 25.16
CA ARG A 372 -26.31 14.60 26.55
C ARG A 372 -26.86 13.20 26.72
N GLU A 373 -27.90 12.83 25.98
CA GLU A 373 -28.50 11.51 26.06
C GLU A 373 -27.54 10.43 25.56
N SER A 374 -26.89 10.68 24.42
CA SER A 374 -25.85 9.82 23.85
C SER A 374 -24.68 9.62 24.81
N PHE A 375 -24.23 10.69 25.48
CA PHE A 375 -23.18 10.58 26.49
C PHE A 375 -23.60 9.73 27.69
N GLU A 376 -24.83 9.90 28.21
CA GLU A 376 -25.32 9.07 29.32
C GLU A 376 -25.47 7.60 28.94
N ASN A 377 -25.90 7.31 27.72
CA ASN A 377 -25.94 5.94 27.18
C ASN A 377 -24.54 5.34 27.07
N TYR A 378 -23.58 6.10 26.54
CA TYR A 378 -22.17 5.71 26.49
C TYR A 378 -21.61 5.46 27.89
N ARG A 379 -21.85 6.37 28.84
CA ARG A 379 -21.39 6.26 30.23
C ARG A 379 -21.92 4.97 30.87
N ARG A 380 -23.21 4.67 30.69
CA ARG A 380 -23.82 3.44 31.21
C ARG A 380 -23.20 2.19 30.60
N LEU A 381 -22.92 2.20 29.28
CA LEU A 381 -22.27 1.10 28.59
C LEU A 381 -20.84 0.89 29.10
N ALA A 382 -20.00 1.93 29.04
CA ALA A 382 -18.59 1.87 29.40
C ALA A 382 -18.38 1.57 30.89
N ALA A 383 -19.18 2.15 31.79
CA ALA A 383 -19.08 1.88 33.23
C ALA A 383 -19.68 0.53 33.67
N SER A 384 -20.20 -0.28 32.75
CA SER A 384 -20.72 -1.61 33.10
C SER A 384 -19.59 -2.58 33.49
N GLU A 385 -19.91 -3.58 34.31
CA GLU A 385 -18.94 -4.62 34.71
C GLU A 385 -18.36 -5.42 33.53
N THR A 386 -19.03 -5.41 32.37
CA THR A 386 -18.54 -6.07 31.15
C THR A 386 -17.23 -5.45 30.66
N PHE A 387 -17.00 -4.17 30.95
CA PHE A 387 -15.80 -3.43 30.57
C PHE A 387 -14.93 -3.07 31.78
N ASP A 388 -15.13 -3.72 32.93
CA ASP A 388 -14.18 -3.66 34.03
C ASP A 388 -12.75 -3.95 33.51
N PRO A 389 -11.73 -3.15 33.89
CA PRO A 389 -10.38 -3.29 33.36
C PRO A 389 -9.77 -4.68 33.54
N ALA A 390 -9.95 -5.32 34.71
CA ALA A 390 -9.34 -6.62 34.99
C ALA A 390 -10.00 -7.72 34.14
N ARG A 391 -11.34 -7.75 34.13
CA ARG A 391 -12.10 -8.70 33.30
C ARG A 391 -11.82 -8.51 31.81
N THR A 392 -11.69 -7.26 31.36
CA THR A 392 -11.40 -6.96 29.96
C THR A 392 -10.00 -7.39 29.59
N ALA A 393 -9.01 -7.10 30.42
CA ALA A 393 -7.62 -7.49 30.19
C ALA A 393 -7.50 -9.02 30.01
N GLU A 394 -8.12 -9.81 30.88
CA GLU A 394 -8.17 -11.28 30.76
C GLU A 394 -8.85 -11.73 29.45
N ARG A 395 -9.94 -11.08 29.06
CA ARG A 395 -10.72 -11.42 27.86
C ARG A 395 -9.97 -11.13 26.57
N ILE A 396 -9.27 -9.99 26.50
CA ILE A 396 -8.61 -9.53 25.27
C ILE A 396 -7.17 -10.01 25.14
N ALA A 397 -6.55 -10.50 26.22
CA ALA A 397 -5.20 -11.04 26.16
C ALA A 397 -5.12 -12.24 25.21
N PRO A 398 -4.17 -12.26 24.25
CA PRO A 398 -3.97 -13.43 23.39
C PRO A 398 -3.50 -14.64 24.23
N GLU A 399 -2.73 -14.39 25.29
CA GLU A 399 -2.27 -15.38 26.26
C GLU A 399 -2.51 -14.91 27.71
N PRO A 400 -2.82 -15.82 28.66
CA PRO A 400 -3.06 -15.44 30.06
C PRO A 400 -1.90 -14.65 30.71
N ALA A 401 -0.66 -14.94 30.33
CA ALA A 401 0.53 -14.25 30.86
C ALA A 401 0.57 -12.75 30.51
N LEU A 402 -0.17 -12.31 29.50
CA LEU A 402 -0.21 -10.91 29.05
C LEU A 402 -1.34 -10.11 29.70
N ALA A 403 -2.29 -10.75 30.38
CA ALA A 403 -3.46 -10.08 30.98
C ALA A 403 -3.06 -9.00 31.99
N GLU A 404 -2.10 -9.30 32.87
CA GLU A 404 -1.63 -8.33 33.87
C GLU A 404 -0.93 -7.12 33.23
N ARG A 405 -0.21 -7.32 32.11
CA ARG A 405 0.37 -6.21 31.34
C ARG A 405 -0.72 -5.33 30.74
N LEU A 406 -1.76 -5.95 30.16
CA LEU A 406 -2.92 -5.23 29.61
C LEU A 406 -3.67 -4.45 30.68
N LEU A 407 -3.90 -5.02 31.86
CA LEU A 407 -4.54 -4.34 32.98
C LEU A 407 -3.76 -3.08 33.39
N ARG A 408 -2.44 -3.20 33.56
CA ARG A 408 -1.58 -2.05 33.84
C ARG A 408 -1.62 -1.01 32.72
N GLY A 409 -1.58 -1.46 31.46
CA GLY A 409 -1.71 -0.61 30.28
C GLY A 409 -3.01 0.20 30.28
N ILE A 410 -4.15 -0.46 30.51
CA ILE A 410 -5.47 0.19 30.58
C ILE A 410 -5.47 1.30 31.64
N ARG A 411 -4.99 0.99 32.85
CA ARG A 411 -4.97 1.94 33.97
C ARG A 411 -4.01 3.10 33.74
N ASP A 412 -2.81 2.84 33.24
CA ASP A 412 -1.85 3.92 32.96
C ASP A 412 -2.33 4.79 31.79
N ILE A 413 -2.90 4.23 30.72
CA ILE A 413 -3.52 5.00 29.65
C ILE A 413 -4.60 5.94 30.23
N ALA A 414 -5.52 5.41 31.05
CA ALA A 414 -6.55 6.22 31.69
C ALA A 414 -5.94 7.34 32.56
N ALA A 415 -4.93 7.01 33.36
CA ALA A 415 -4.23 7.98 34.21
C ALA A 415 -3.47 9.05 33.41
N GLN A 416 -2.92 8.73 32.22
CA GLN A 416 -2.28 9.72 31.35
C GLN A 416 -3.29 10.65 30.66
N LEU A 417 -4.47 10.13 30.28
CA LEU A 417 -5.50 10.92 29.60
C LEU A 417 -6.14 12.01 30.49
N VAL A 418 -6.05 11.85 31.81
CA VAL A 418 -6.68 12.75 32.79
C VAL A 418 -5.71 13.75 33.43
N ARG A 419 -4.43 13.68 33.08
CA ARG A 419 -3.40 14.66 33.46
C ARG A 419 -3.43 15.84 32.50
#